data_AF-A0A351TJU3-F1
#
_entry.id   AF-A0A351TJU3-F1
#
_cell.length_a   1.000
_cell.length_b   1.000
_cell.length_c   1.000
_cell.angle_alpha   90.00
_cell.angle_beta   90.00
_cell.angle_gamma   90.00
#
_symmetry.space_group_name_H-M   'P 1'
#
loop_
_entity.id
_entity.type
_entity.pdbx_description
1 polymer ?
#
loop_
_entity_poly.entity_id
_entity_poly.type
_entity_poly.pdbx_seq_one_letter_code
_entity_poly.pdbx_strand_id
1 'polypeptide(L)'
;MAEETRVLSSIEIRNLMLDTLAYEADDIDSEGKTFKKYGYQGTQSDLYRLMEGLAIKRGLIESDIPLHGAAWGGSGLMLHAHSTTNFSYSDIQNIYEQFHLLLNQGIIAPGAIGNYGPNLPSFHVTQYGLKCLEEHEILPYDVDGYFEKIKNIPSISEWVKFYIKEALQCYNANCMEAAVIMLGLSSEKIIDEQIDALLGYLSRNFTNEYAQMQTEISSIRMASAKFSCYKKYFDLIKNNVQDQQFKDMLPSVDRVAFQVYANFTRITRNGLAHPSDTKMERIEVLMIFISFIKFCQTQYGFIDFFVSH
;
A
#
# COMPACT_ATOMS: atom_id res chain seq x y z
N MET A 1 7.46 2.41 38.58
CA MET A 1 7.09 2.21 37.16
C MET A 1 8.20 2.86 36.38
N ALA A 2 9.08 2.07 35.76
CA ALA A 2 10.11 2.61 34.89
C ALA A 2 9.45 3.24 33.66
N GLU A 3 9.98 4.36 33.18
CA GLU A 3 9.58 4.96 31.90
C GLU A 3 9.57 3.87 30.83
N GLU A 4 8.47 3.75 30.08
CA GLU A 4 8.43 2.88 28.92
C GLU A 4 9.49 3.36 27.92
N THR A 5 10.52 2.53 27.75
CA THR A 5 11.48 2.59 26.66
C THR A 5 10.73 2.75 25.34
N ARG A 6 11.25 3.58 24.42
CA ARG A 6 10.65 3.82 23.10
C ARG A 6 10.19 2.51 22.44
N VAL A 7 8.90 2.43 22.11
CA VAL A 7 8.31 1.33 21.36
C VAL A 7 8.50 1.56 19.86
N LEU A 8 8.94 0.53 19.14
CA LEU A 8 9.10 0.58 17.69
C LEU A 8 7.74 0.46 16.98
N SER A 9 7.54 1.29 15.97
CA SER A 9 6.38 1.19 15.08
C SER A 9 6.41 -0.11 14.27
N SER A 10 5.25 -0.54 13.78
CA SER A 10 5.14 -1.72 12.90
C SER A 10 5.98 -1.59 11.63
N ILE A 11 6.14 -0.37 11.10
CA ILE A 11 7.00 -0.10 9.94
C ILE A 11 8.47 -0.29 10.30
N GLU A 12 8.91 0.20 11.46
CA GLU A 12 10.29 0.02 11.93
C GLU A 12 10.62 -1.47 12.12
N ILE A 13 9.74 -2.24 12.77
CA ILE A 13 9.95 -3.69 12.99
C ILE A 13 9.94 -4.46 11.68
N ARG A 14 9.02 -4.12 10.77
CA ARG A 14 8.96 -4.76 9.46
C ARG A 14 10.21 -4.49 8.63
N ASN A 15 10.64 -3.23 8.55
CA ASN A 15 11.87 -2.87 7.82
C ASN A 15 13.08 -3.53 8.48
N LEU A 16 13.12 -3.59 9.81
CA LEU A 16 14.15 -4.31 10.53
C LEU A 16 14.18 -5.80 10.17
N MET A 17 13.03 -6.47 10.03
CA MET A 17 12.96 -7.86 9.56
C MET A 17 13.53 -8.04 8.15
N LEU A 18 13.08 -7.21 7.21
CA LEU A 18 13.52 -7.29 5.81
C LEU A 18 15.02 -7.02 5.71
N ASP A 19 15.50 -5.98 6.38
CA ASP A 19 16.91 -5.64 6.40
C ASP A 19 17.75 -6.73 7.06
N THR A 20 17.23 -7.40 8.09
CA THR A 20 17.90 -8.54 8.73
C THR A 20 18.01 -9.73 7.77
N LEU A 21 16.96 -10.03 7.01
CA LEU A 21 16.98 -11.09 6.00
C LEU A 21 17.95 -10.76 4.85
N ALA A 22 18.07 -9.48 4.48
CA ALA A 22 18.99 -8.99 3.45
C ALA A 22 20.43 -8.75 3.96
N TYR A 23 20.66 -8.79 5.28
CA TYR A 23 21.92 -8.37 5.87
C TYR A 23 23.09 -9.30 5.50
N GLU A 24 24.21 -8.71 5.08
CA GLU A 24 25.36 -9.48 4.59
C GLU A 24 26.60 -9.40 5.49
N ALA A 25 26.75 -8.33 6.27
CA ALA A 25 27.89 -8.18 7.16
C ALA A 25 27.78 -9.13 8.37
N ASP A 26 28.90 -9.40 9.02
CA ASP A 26 29.05 -10.39 10.09
C ASP A 26 29.09 -9.78 11.50
N ASP A 27 28.60 -8.54 11.65
CA ASP A 27 28.77 -7.72 12.85
C ASP A 27 27.49 -7.51 13.68
N ILE A 28 26.39 -8.15 13.30
CA ILE A 28 25.14 -8.18 14.10
C ILE A 28 24.96 -9.49 14.87
N ASP A 29 25.94 -10.39 14.79
CA ASP A 29 25.97 -11.65 15.51
C ASP A 29 27.37 -12.01 15.99
N SER A 30 27.44 -12.59 17.19
CA SER A 30 28.67 -13.11 17.80
C SER A 30 29.45 -14.10 16.94
N GLU A 31 28.76 -14.86 16.07
CA GLU A 31 29.38 -15.85 15.17
C GLU A 31 29.28 -15.43 13.69
N GLY A 32 28.88 -14.18 13.41
CA GLY A 32 28.81 -13.65 12.05
C GLY A 32 27.81 -14.34 11.14
N LYS A 33 26.73 -14.92 11.69
CA LYS A 33 25.70 -15.63 10.94
C LYS A 33 24.76 -14.66 10.24
N THR A 34 24.37 -15.00 9.01
CA THR A 34 23.40 -14.22 8.22
C THR A 34 22.51 -15.16 7.41
N PHE A 35 21.29 -14.75 7.08
CA PHE A 35 20.40 -15.56 6.25
C PHE A 35 21.04 -15.89 4.89
N LYS A 36 21.75 -14.93 4.27
CA LYS A 36 22.46 -15.15 3.01
C LYS A 36 23.46 -16.30 3.08
N LYS A 37 24.27 -16.39 4.16
CA LYS A 37 25.26 -17.50 4.35
C LYS A 37 24.60 -18.88 4.43
N TYR A 38 23.35 -18.94 4.86
CA TYR A 38 22.62 -20.19 5.02
C TYR A 38 21.61 -20.45 3.88
N GLY A 39 21.64 -19.68 2.80
CA GLY A 39 20.75 -19.87 1.66
C GLY A 39 19.35 -19.30 1.88
N TYR A 40 19.24 -18.22 2.64
CA TYR A 40 18.00 -17.53 3.01
C TYR A 40 16.96 -18.43 3.68
N GLN A 41 17.41 -19.32 4.55
CA GLN A 41 16.58 -20.21 5.36
C GLN A 41 17.11 -20.29 6.79
N GLY A 42 16.21 -20.48 7.74
CA GLY A 42 16.54 -20.54 9.16
C GLY A 42 15.30 -20.73 10.01
N THR A 43 15.40 -20.40 11.29
CA THR A 43 14.26 -20.44 12.22
C THR A 43 13.82 -19.04 12.64
N GLN A 44 12.61 -18.93 13.18
CA GLN A 44 12.13 -17.71 13.84
C GLN A 44 13.15 -17.18 14.87
N SER A 45 13.77 -18.07 15.65
CA SER A 45 14.77 -17.71 16.65
C SER A 45 16.04 -17.13 16.03
N ASP A 46 16.47 -17.61 14.86
CA ASP A 46 17.58 -17.00 14.11
C ASP A 46 17.23 -15.58 13.68
N LEU A 47 16.02 -15.38 13.13
CA LEU A 47 15.57 -14.06 12.69
C LEU A 47 15.52 -13.06 13.85
N TYR A 48 14.85 -13.41 14.95
CA TYR A 48 14.66 -12.47 16.06
C TYR A 48 15.98 -12.10 16.74
N ARG A 49 16.90 -13.07 16.89
CA ARG A 49 18.25 -12.83 17.40
C ARG A 49 19.04 -11.87 16.51
N LEU A 50 19.04 -12.08 15.19
CA LEU A 50 19.75 -11.19 14.27
C LEU A 50 19.09 -9.80 14.19
N MET A 51 17.75 -9.73 14.26
CA MET A 51 17.03 -8.47 14.31
C MET A 51 17.42 -7.64 15.52
N GLU A 52 17.57 -8.27 16.69
CA GLU A 52 18.01 -7.61 17.91
C GLU A 52 19.39 -6.99 17.75
N GLY A 53 20.35 -7.75 17.20
CA GLY A 53 21.69 -7.25 16.91
C GLY A 53 21.68 -6.07 15.94
N LEU A 54 20.86 -6.13 14.89
CA LEU A 54 20.71 -5.04 13.94
C LEU A 54 20.04 -3.80 14.55
N ALA A 55 19.05 -3.99 15.42
CA ALA A 55 18.35 -2.90 16.10
C ALA A 55 19.28 -2.13 17.04
N ILE A 56 20.08 -2.85 17.85
CA ILE A 56 21.09 -2.27 18.72
C ILE A 56 22.13 -1.52 17.88
N LYS A 57 22.64 -2.14 16.81
CA LYS A 57 23.61 -1.51 15.92
C LYS A 57 23.11 -0.19 15.32
N ARG A 58 21.81 -0.11 15.01
CA ARG A 58 21.16 1.08 14.46
C ARG A 58 20.73 2.09 15.53
N GLY A 59 20.95 1.81 16.82
CA GLY A 59 20.51 2.66 17.93
C GLY A 59 18.99 2.77 18.04
N LEU A 60 18.26 1.75 17.58
CA LEU A 60 16.80 1.70 17.69
C LEU A 60 16.36 1.26 19.10
N ILE A 61 17.15 0.39 19.74
CA ILE A 61 16.97 -0.08 21.11
C ILE A 61 18.32 -0.05 21.85
N GLU A 62 18.26 0.02 23.18
CA GLU A 62 19.44 -0.05 24.05
C GLU A 62 19.89 -1.50 24.26
N SER A 63 21.18 -1.70 24.58
CA SER A 63 21.77 -3.01 24.84
C SER A 63 21.97 -3.22 26.34
N ASP A 64 20.88 -3.42 27.07
CA ASP A 64 20.88 -3.64 28.52
C ASP A 64 21.40 -5.04 28.89
N ILE A 65 21.12 -6.03 28.05
CA ILE A 65 21.60 -7.40 28.19
C ILE A 65 22.47 -7.80 26.99
N PRO A 66 23.49 -8.65 27.19
CA PRO A 66 24.37 -9.08 26.11
C PRO A 66 23.60 -9.94 25.09
N LEU A 67 23.93 -9.76 23.81
CA LEU A 67 23.41 -10.61 22.75
C LEU A 67 23.82 -12.07 22.97
N HIS A 68 22.85 -12.98 22.92
CA HIS A 68 23.09 -14.41 23.06
C HIS A 68 23.39 -15.06 21.70
N GLY A 69 24.49 -15.79 21.61
CA GLY A 69 24.77 -16.69 20.49
C GLY A 69 23.89 -17.94 20.55
N ALA A 70 23.51 -18.47 19.39
CA ALA A 70 22.78 -19.73 19.28
C ALA A 70 23.20 -20.47 18.01
N ALA A 71 23.19 -21.81 18.04
CA ALA A 71 23.41 -22.61 16.85
C ALA A 71 22.35 -22.29 15.78
N TRP A 72 22.78 -22.11 14.53
CA TRP A 72 21.87 -21.79 13.42
C TRP A 72 20.87 -22.92 13.22
N GLY A 73 19.59 -22.58 13.05
CA GLY A 73 18.51 -23.56 12.91
C GLY A 73 18.04 -24.21 14.20
N GLY A 74 18.59 -23.82 15.35
CA GLY A 74 18.14 -24.27 16.66
C GLY A 74 16.92 -23.51 17.17
N SER A 75 16.24 -24.06 18.17
CA SER A 75 15.04 -23.43 18.76
C SER A 75 15.34 -22.12 19.52
N GLY A 76 16.60 -21.78 19.77
CA GLY A 76 17.01 -20.55 20.47
C GLY A 76 16.37 -20.37 21.85
N LEU A 77 16.36 -19.13 22.35
CA LEU A 77 15.65 -18.74 23.57
C LEU A 77 14.28 -18.18 23.22
N MET A 78 13.28 -18.43 24.07
CA MET A 78 12.01 -17.71 24.00
C MET A 78 12.23 -16.23 24.29
N LEU A 79 11.49 -15.34 23.63
CA LEU A 79 11.61 -13.90 23.83
C LEU A 79 10.92 -13.48 25.12
N HIS A 80 11.70 -13.02 26.08
CA HIS A 80 11.26 -12.42 27.33
C HIS A 80 11.92 -11.05 27.44
N ALA A 81 11.09 -10.00 27.44
CA ALA A 81 11.54 -8.61 27.43
C ALA A 81 12.54 -8.34 28.55
N HIS A 82 13.68 -7.76 28.19
CA HIS A 82 14.80 -7.41 29.07
C HIS A 82 15.37 -8.59 29.88
N SER A 83 15.10 -9.84 29.48
CA SER A 83 15.64 -11.04 30.11
C SER A 83 16.40 -11.93 29.13
N THR A 84 15.83 -12.19 27.97
CA THR A 84 16.45 -13.00 26.90
C THR A 84 16.55 -12.23 25.58
N THR A 85 15.94 -11.05 25.51
CA THR A 85 16.07 -10.08 24.41
C THR A 85 15.94 -8.65 24.96
N ASN A 86 16.57 -7.69 24.29
CA ASN A 86 16.50 -6.25 24.57
C ASN A 86 15.21 -5.59 24.04
N PHE A 87 14.39 -6.30 23.27
CA PHE A 87 13.08 -5.81 22.83
C PHE A 87 12.10 -5.68 24.01
N SER A 88 11.27 -4.63 23.98
CA SER A 88 10.18 -4.46 24.94
C SER A 88 9.05 -5.48 24.70
N TYR A 89 8.11 -5.59 25.64
CA TYR A 89 6.94 -6.47 25.47
C TYR A 89 6.11 -6.12 24.23
N SER A 90 5.89 -4.82 24.00
CA SER A 90 5.15 -4.31 22.84
C SER A 90 5.87 -4.61 21.52
N ASP A 91 7.21 -4.48 21.50
CA ASP A 91 8.01 -4.82 20.32
C ASP A 91 7.93 -6.31 20.01
N ILE A 92 8.00 -7.18 21.03
CA ILE A 92 7.91 -8.64 20.84
C ILE A 92 6.56 -9.03 20.22
N GLN A 93 5.46 -8.46 20.69
CA GLN A 93 4.14 -8.73 20.11
C GLN A 93 4.08 -8.30 18.64
N ASN A 94 4.58 -7.09 18.34
CA ASN A 94 4.60 -6.56 16.98
C ASN A 94 5.56 -7.35 16.07
N ILE A 95 6.69 -7.85 16.58
CA ILE A 95 7.58 -8.79 15.88
C ILE A 95 6.79 -10.03 15.44
N TYR A 96 6.02 -10.66 16.33
CA TYR A 96 5.22 -11.83 15.97
C TYR A 96 4.18 -11.51 14.89
N GLU A 97 3.50 -10.36 15.00
CA GLU A 97 2.53 -9.91 14.00
C GLU A 97 3.21 -9.67 12.63
N GLN A 98 4.33 -8.95 12.60
CA GLN A 98 5.05 -8.68 11.35
C GLN A 98 5.59 -9.96 10.70
N PHE A 99 6.08 -10.92 11.48
CA PHE A 99 6.50 -12.22 10.96
C PHE A 99 5.35 -12.93 10.21
N HIS A 100 4.17 -12.95 10.81
CA HIS A 100 2.98 -13.52 10.18
C HIS A 100 2.50 -12.73 8.96
N LEU A 101 2.69 -11.41 8.93
CA LEU A 101 2.42 -10.60 7.75
C LEU A 101 3.38 -10.92 6.60
N LEU A 102 4.68 -11.16 6.87
CA LEU A 102 5.62 -11.60 5.83
C LEU A 102 5.26 -12.98 5.27
N LEU A 103 4.74 -13.90 6.10
CA LEU A 103 4.18 -15.18 5.65
C LEU A 103 2.97 -14.97 4.73
N ASN A 104 2.00 -14.15 5.16
CA ASN A 104 0.78 -13.88 4.39
C ASN A 104 1.07 -13.18 3.05
N GLN A 105 2.12 -12.36 3.01
CA GLN A 105 2.58 -11.68 1.79
C GLN A 105 3.42 -12.59 0.88
N GLY A 106 3.71 -13.82 1.31
CA GLY A 106 4.53 -14.78 0.55
C GLY A 106 6.00 -14.38 0.44
N ILE A 107 6.49 -13.43 1.25
CA ILE A 107 7.91 -13.04 1.28
C ILE A 107 8.73 -14.18 1.91
N ILE A 108 8.18 -14.80 2.95
CA ILE A 108 8.71 -16.01 3.57
C ILE A 108 7.65 -17.11 3.53
N ALA A 109 8.07 -18.37 3.60
CA ALA A 109 7.19 -19.53 3.67
C ALA A 109 7.65 -20.53 4.73
N PRO A 110 6.72 -21.28 5.38
CA PRO A 110 7.09 -22.30 6.35
C PRO A 110 7.97 -23.41 5.76
N GLY A 111 8.83 -23.97 6.59
CA GLY A 111 9.74 -25.05 6.26
C GLY A 111 11.06 -24.58 5.64
N ALA A 112 12.09 -25.41 5.79
CA ALA A 112 13.40 -25.21 5.20
C ALA A 112 14.05 -26.57 4.85
N ILE A 113 14.94 -26.58 3.87
CA ILE A 113 15.57 -27.82 3.39
C ILE A 113 16.70 -28.28 4.31
N GLY A 114 16.92 -29.59 4.40
CA GLY A 114 17.90 -30.18 5.31
C GLY A 114 17.27 -30.56 6.66
N ASN A 115 17.96 -30.29 7.77
CA ASN A 115 17.58 -30.75 9.11
C ASN A 115 16.54 -29.87 9.84
N TYR A 116 15.89 -28.93 9.13
CA TYR A 116 14.95 -27.96 9.73
C TYR A 116 13.49 -28.42 9.71
N GLY A 117 13.10 -29.26 8.75
CA GLY A 117 11.73 -29.75 8.58
C GLY A 117 10.80 -28.82 7.78
N PRO A 118 9.57 -29.28 7.46
CA PRO A 118 8.66 -28.60 6.53
C PRO A 118 7.73 -27.56 7.18
N ASN A 119 7.82 -27.33 8.48
CA ASN A 119 6.88 -26.51 9.24
C ASN A 119 7.61 -25.40 10.02
N LEU A 120 6.85 -24.43 10.52
CA LEU A 120 7.33 -23.51 11.54
C LEU A 120 7.86 -24.29 12.77
N PRO A 121 8.88 -23.78 13.49
CA PRO A 121 9.44 -22.43 13.39
C PRO A 121 10.46 -22.23 12.25
N SER A 122 10.75 -23.29 11.50
CA SER A 122 11.63 -23.24 10.32
C SER A 122 10.94 -22.54 9.16
N PHE A 123 11.68 -21.73 8.41
CA PHE A 123 11.18 -21.01 7.24
C PHE A 123 12.29 -20.73 6.23
N HIS A 124 11.90 -20.36 5.02
CA HIS A 124 12.81 -19.83 4.00
C HIS A 124 12.21 -18.57 3.34
N VAL A 125 13.07 -17.72 2.80
CA VAL A 125 12.68 -16.62 1.93
C VAL A 125 12.30 -17.19 0.57
N THR A 126 11.13 -16.83 0.05
CA THR A 126 10.66 -17.33 -1.25
C THR A 126 11.42 -16.65 -2.39
N GLN A 127 11.30 -17.16 -3.63
CA GLN A 127 11.84 -16.45 -4.80
C GLN A 127 11.29 -15.03 -4.95
N TYR A 128 10.02 -14.82 -4.58
CA TYR A 128 9.40 -13.51 -4.55
C TYR A 128 9.99 -12.64 -3.43
N GLY A 129 10.20 -13.20 -2.24
CA GLY A 129 10.85 -12.51 -1.14
C GLY A 129 12.27 -12.08 -1.48
N LEU A 130 13.06 -12.90 -2.17
CA LEU A 130 14.42 -12.53 -2.60
C LEU A 130 14.42 -11.30 -3.50
N LYS A 131 13.49 -11.20 -4.45
CA LYS A 131 13.31 -9.97 -5.26
C LYS A 131 12.99 -8.76 -4.40
N CYS A 132 12.13 -8.93 -3.39
CA CYS A 132 11.78 -7.86 -2.45
C CYS A 132 13.00 -7.39 -1.63
N LEU A 133 13.91 -8.31 -1.26
CA LEU A 133 15.14 -7.98 -0.55
C LEU A 133 16.16 -7.26 -1.45
N GLU A 134 16.26 -7.63 -2.73
CA GLU A 134 17.16 -6.98 -3.70
C GLU A 134 16.77 -5.52 -3.95
N GLU A 135 15.48 -5.25 -4.14
CA GLU A 135 14.99 -3.93 -4.52
C GLU A 135 15.07 -2.90 -3.38
N HIS A 136 15.21 -3.31 -2.11
CA HIS A 136 15.23 -2.43 -0.91
C HIS A 136 14.10 -1.38 -0.88
N GLU A 137 13.06 -1.56 -1.68
CA GLU A 137 11.97 -0.61 -1.77
C GLU A 137 10.95 -0.91 -0.69
N ILE A 138 10.69 0.09 0.14
CA ILE A 138 9.49 0.16 0.98
C ILE A 138 8.31 0.31 0.03
N LEU A 139 7.84 -0.84 -0.45
CA LEU A 139 6.61 -1.04 -1.20
C LEU A 139 5.41 -0.61 -0.31
N PRO A 140 4.20 -0.35 -0.86
CA PRO A 140 3.10 0.43 -0.29
C PRO A 140 2.30 -0.38 0.74
N TYR A 141 3.04 -0.97 1.66
CA TYR A 141 2.55 -1.79 2.75
C TYR A 141 2.25 -0.99 4.01
N ASP A 142 2.63 0.28 4.02
CA ASP A 142 2.10 1.22 4.99
C ASP A 142 0.65 1.54 4.58
N VAL A 143 -0.22 0.54 4.81
CA VAL A 143 -1.68 0.69 4.65
C VAL A 143 -2.10 1.93 5.41
N ASP A 144 -1.53 2.16 6.59
CA ASP A 144 -1.85 3.29 7.43
C ASP A 144 -1.38 4.60 6.78
N GLY A 145 -0.11 4.78 6.43
CA GLY A 145 0.38 6.01 5.80
C GLY A 145 -0.19 6.28 4.40
N TYR A 146 -0.44 5.25 3.58
CA TYR A 146 -1.17 5.41 2.32
C TYR A 146 -2.61 5.85 2.59
N PHE A 147 -3.30 5.15 3.50
CA PHE A 147 -4.71 5.40 3.77
C PHE A 147 -4.91 6.72 4.54
N GLU A 148 -3.96 7.15 5.37
CA GLU A 148 -3.93 8.47 5.99
C GLU A 148 -3.83 9.58 4.93
N LYS A 149 -3.00 9.41 3.89
CA LYS A 149 -2.98 10.36 2.76
C LYS A 149 -4.33 10.45 2.05
N ILE A 150 -5.04 9.33 1.93
CA ILE A 150 -6.39 9.28 1.36
C ILE A 150 -7.41 9.95 2.29
N LYS A 151 -7.39 9.66 3.60
CA LYS A 151 -8.29 10.26 4.60
C LYS A 151 -8.14 11.78 4.69
N ASN A 152 -6.93 12.29 4.47
CA ASN A 152 -6.62 13.72 4.49
C ASN A 152 -7.10 14.47 3.24
N ILE A 153 -7.65 13.79 2.24
CA ILE A 153 -8.29 14.44 1.08
C ILE A 153 -9.63 15.01 1.56
N PRO A 154 -9.88 16.33 1.40
CA PRO A 154 -11.16 16.93 1.79
C PRO A 154 -12.34 16.27 1.08
N SER A 155 -13.46 16.15 1.79
CA SER A 155 -14.74 15.62 1.31
C SER A 155 -14.72 14.21 0.71
N ILE A 156 -13.61 13.46 0.82
CA ILE A 156 -13.51 12.12 0.26
C ILE A 156 -14.54 11.19 0.90
N SER A 157 -15.31 10.51 0.07
CA SER A 157 -16.46 9.74 0.55
C SER A 157 -16.04 8.44 1.22
N GLU A 158 -16.87 7.98 2.16
CA GLU A 158 -16.62 6.73 2.87
C GLU A 158 -16.60 5.51 1.93
N TRP A 159 -17.35 5.56 0.82
CA TRP A 159 -17.32 4.50 -0.19
C TRP A 159 -16.00 4.45 -0.95
N VAL A 160 -15.44 5.60 -1.31
CA VAL A 160 -14.11 5.69 -1.94
C VAL A 160 -13.05 5.18 -0.98
N LYS A 161 -13.08 5.59 0.29
CA LYS A 161 -12.20 5.07 1.34
C LYS A 161 -12.32 3.55 1.48
N PHE A 162 -13.55 3.04 1.51
CA PHE A 162 -13.83 1.61 1.59
C PHE A 162 -13.17 0.83 0.45
N TYR A 163 -13.43 1.20 -0.82
CA TYR A 163 -12.87 0.49 -1.97
C TYR A 163 -11.34 0.55 -2.02
N ILE A 164 -10.73 1.68 -1.66
CA ILE A 164 -9.27 1.80 -1.60
C ILE A 164 -8.68 0.91 -0.50
N LYS A 165 -9.35 0.81 0.66
CA LYS A 165 -8.92 -0.08 1.74
C LYS A 165 -8.97 -1.54 1.31
N GLU A 166 -10.07 -1.97 0.68
CA GLU A 166 -10.18 -3.32 0.11
C GLU A 166 -9.11 -3.57 -0.95
N ALA A 167 -8.82 -2.59 -1.80
CA ALA A 167 -7.76 -2.69 -2.79
C ALA A 167 -6.40 -2.96 -2.15
N LEU A 168 -6.05 -2.22 -1.09
CA LEU A 168 -4.78 -2.42 -0.35
C LEU A 168 -4.71 -3.80 0.29
N GLN A 169 -5.83 -4.30 0.84
CA GLN A 169 -5.90 -5.65 1.38
C GLN A 169 -5.66 -6.71 0.31
N CYS A 170 -6.30 -6.58 -0.86
CA CYS A 170 -6.07 -7.47 -2.00
C CYS A 170 -4.61 -7.42 -2.47
N TYR A 171 -4.02 -6.22 -2.56
CA TYR A 171 -2.62 -6.06 -2.96
C TYR A 171 -1.65 -6.74 -1.98
N ASN A 172 -1.89 -6.58 -0.69
CA ASN A 172 -1.10 -7.20 0.37
C ASN A 172 -1.26 -8.72 0.43
N ALA A 173 -2.43 -9.24 0.05
CA ALA A 173 -2.70 -10.67 -0.10
C ALA A 173 -2.20 -11.26 -1.43
N ASN A 174 -1.45 -10.49 -2.21
CA ASN A 174 -0.95 -10.86 -3.53
C ASN A 174 -2.06 -11.15 -4.58
N CYS A 175 -3.27 -10.60 -4.39
CA CYS A 175 -4.40 -10.68 -5.31
C CYS A 175 -4.44 -9.43 -6.22
N MET A 176 -3.52 -9.35 -7.18
CA MET A 176 -3.29 -8.14 -8.00
C MET A 176 -4.52 -7.71 -8.80
N GLU A 177 -5.20 -8.65 -9.45
CA GLU A 177 -6.38 -8.37 -10.26
C GLU A 177 -7.53 -7.86 -9.40
N ALA A 178 -7.73 -8.45 -8.22
CA ALA A 178 -8.73 -7.99 -7.27
C ALA A 178 -8.42 -6.59 -6.74
N ALA A 179 -7.15 -6.28 -6.46
CA ALA A 179 -6.73 -4.95 -6.04
C ALA A 179 -7.07 -3.88 -7.10
N VAL A 180 -6.78 -4.18 -8.36
CA VAL A 180 -7.08 -3.27 -9.48
C VAL A 180 -8.59 -3.12 -9.70
N ILE A 181 -9.37 -4.20 -9.56
CA ILE A 181 -10.84 -4.13 -9.63
C ILE A 181 -11.39 -3.20 -8.55
N MET A 182 -10.89 -3.30 -7.31
CA MET A 182 -11.33 -2.42 -6.21
C MET A 182 -10.97 -0.96 -6.46
N LEU A 183 -9.78 -0.66 -6.98
CA LEU A 183 -9.44 0.70 -7.42
C LEU A 183 -10.33 1.19 -8.57
N GLY A 184 -10.75 0.28 -9.46
CA GLY A 184 -11.76 0.54 -10.49
C GLY A 184 -13.08 1.01 -9.91
N LEU A 185 -13.64 0.26 -8.96
CA LEU A 185 -14.89 0.61 -8.27
C LEU A 185 -14.78 1.96 -7.54
N SER A 186 -13.62 2.21 -6.91
CA SER A 186 -13.33 3.52 -6.32
C SER A 186 -13.38 4.64 -7.36
N SER A 187 -12.81 4.43 -8.54
CA SER A 187 -12.79 5.41 -9.62
C SER A 187 -14.20 5.66 -10.19
N GLU A 188 -15.02 4.62 -10.32
CA GLU A 188 -16.42 4.73 -10.75
C GLU A 188 -17.24 5.56 -9.77
N LYS A 189 -17.06 5.32 -8.46
CA LYS A 189 -17.73 6.12 -7.42
C LYS A 189 -17.33 7.59 -7.49
N ILE A 190 -16.06 7.89 -7.77
CA ILE A 190 -15.58 9.27 -7.97
C ILE A 190 -16.25 9.92 -9.19
N ILE A 191 -16.46 9.22 -10.32
CA ILE A 191 -17.21 9.81 -11.46
C ILE A 191 -18.62 10.21 -11.05
N ASP A 192 -19.32 9.32 -10.35
CA ASP A 192 -20.70 9.59 -9.96
C ASP A 192 -20.77 10.87 -9.11
N GLU A 193 -19.83 11.04 -8.16
CA GLU A 193 -19.72 12.27 -7.36
C GLU A 193 -19.33 13.50 -8.19
N GLN A 194 -18.44 13.35 -9.18
CA GLN A 194 -18.06 14.43 -10.10
C GLN A 194 -19.23 14.88 -10.98
N ILE A 195 -20.05 13.95 -11.45
CA ILE A 195 -21.25 14.23 -12.24
C ILE A 195 -22.25 14.99 -11.40
N ASP A 196 -22.52 14.53 -10.19
CA ASP A 196 -23.48 15.17 -9.28
C ASP A 196 -23.02 16.61 -8.94
N ALA A 197 -21.73 16.78 -8.63
CA ALA A 197 -21.15 18.08 -8.34
C ALA A 197 -21.21 19.02 -9.55
N LEU A 198 -20.82 18.54 -10.74
CA LEU A 198 -20.86 19.32 -11.98
C LEU A 198 -22.30 19.70 -12.36
N LEU A 199 -23.26 18.78 -12.26
CA LEU A 199 -24.68 19.08 -12.50
C LEU A 199 -25.18 20.17 -11.54
N GLY A 200 -24.81 20.09 -10.27
CA GLY A 200 -25.09 21.14 -9.30
C GLY A 200 -24.53 22.49 -9.75
N TYR A 201 -23.26 22.53 -10.12
CA TYR A 201 -22.60 23.75 -10.59
C TYR A 201 -23.24 24.33 -11.86
N LEU A 202 -23.52 23.48 -12.85
CA LEU A 202 -24.19 23.88 -14.09
C LEU A 202 -25.60 24.42 -13.82
N SER A 203 -26.35 23.84 -12.86
CA SER A 203 -27.69 24.32 -12.54
C SER A 203 -27.70 25.79 -12.05
N ARG A 204 -26.62 26.21 -11.39
CA ARG A 204 -26.44 27.58 -10.87
C ARG A 204 -25.86 28.54 -11.91
N ASN A 205 -24.96 28.06 -12.76
CA ASN A 205 -24.10 28.93 -13.58
C ASN A 205 -24.32 28.78 -15.10
N PHE A 206 -24.88 27.66 -15.57
CA PHE A 206 -24.95 27.25 -16.98
C PHE A 206 -26.25 26.46 -17.29
N THR A 207 -27.40 27.13 -17.28
CA THR A 207 -28.74 26.49 -17.33
C THR A 207 -28.97 25.62 -18.58
N ASN A 208 -28.43 26.02 -19.73
CA ASN A 208 -28.61 25.26 -20.98
C ASN A 208 -27.82 23.95 -20.95
N GLU A 209 -26.55 24.02 -20.54
CA GLU A 209 -25.64 22.89 -20.40
C GLU A 209 -26.15 21.92 -19.34
N TYR A 210 -26.72 22.42 -18.23
CA TYR A 210 -27.38 21.62 -17.22
C TYR A 210 -28.50 20.75 -17.81
N ALA A 211 -29.45 21.35 -18.54
CA ALA A 211 -30.58 20.63 -19.11
C ALA A 211 -30.14 19.55 -20.12
N GLN A 212 -29.10 19.84 -20.91
CA GLN A 212 -28.52 18.90 -21.87
C GLN A 212 -27.83 17.73 -21.16
N MET A 213 -26.96 18.02 -20.19
CA MET A 213 -26.22 17.00 -19.44
C MET A 213 -27.16 16.10 -18.64
N GLN A 214 -28.17 16.67 -17.97
CA GLN A 214 -29.15 15.92 -17.19
C GLN A 214 -29.94 14.93 -18.06
N THR A 215 -30.32 15.35 -19.28
CA THR A 215 -31.00 14.47 -20.23
C THR A 215 -30.09 13.35 -20.70
N GLU A 216 -28.86 13.68 -21.12
CA GLU A 216 -27.89 12.72 -21.63
C GLU A 216 -27.52 11.66 -20.58
N ILE A 217 -27.22 12.07 -19.34
CA ILE A 217 -26.78 11.16 -18.29
C ILE A 217 -27.87 10.17 -17.84
N SER A 218 -29.15 10.57 -17.90
CA SER A 218 -30.28 9.71 -17.53
C SER A 218 -30.36 8.43 -18.38
N SER A 219 -29.83 8.49 -19.61
CA SER A 219 -29.81 7.37 -20.56
C SER A 219 -28.56 6.48 -20.43
N ILE A 220 -27.52 6.96 -19.74
CA ILE A 220 -26.24 6.26 -19.65
C ILE A 220 -26.28 5.24 -18.50
N ARG A 221 -25.73 4.04 -18.77
CA ARG A 221 -25.56 2.98 -17.75
C ARG A 221 -24.11 2.63 -17.50
N MET A 222 -23.26 2.70 -18.54
CA MET A 222 -21.85 2.32 -18.43
C MET A 222 -21.01 3.44 -17.81
N ALA A 223 -20.15 3.11 -16.85
CA ALA A 223 -19.25 4.06 -16.19
C ALA A 223 -18.32 4.80 -17.17
N SER A 224 -17.78 4.12 -18.18
CA SER A 224 -16.96 4.76 -19.22
C SER A 224 -17.72 5.82 -20.02
N ALA A 225 -19.01 5.60 -20.27
CA ALA A 225 -19.85 6.57 -20.98
C ALA A 225 -20.24 7.73 -20.06
N LYS A 226 -20.43 7.47 -18.75
CA LYS A 226 -20.59 8.51 -17.73
C LYS A 226 -19.38 9.44 -17.70
N PHE A 227 -18.17 8.87 -17.73
CA PHE A 227 -16.93 9.63 -17.79
C PHE A 227 -16.82 10.49 -19.06
N SER A 228 -17.10 9.92 -20.23
CA SER A 228 -17.11 10.69 -21.48
C SER A 228 -18.11 11.85 -21.44
N CYS A 229 -19.28 11.63 -20.83
CA CYS A 229 -20.28 12.67 -20.61
C CYS A 229 -19.73 13.78 -19.68
N TYR A 230 -19.20 13.42 -18.51
CA TYR A 230 -18.56 14.37 -17.60
C TYR A 230 -17.49 15.21 -18.33
N LYS A 231 -16.57 14.54 -19.05
CA LYS A 231 -15.49 15.20 -19.78
C LYS A 231 -16.01 16.19 -20.81
N LYS A 232 -17.01 15.79 -21.60
CA LYS A 232 -17.65 16.66 -22.61
C LYS A 232 -18.12 17.97 -22.00
N TYR A 233 -18.89 17.91 -20.90
CA TYR A 233 -19.44 19.12 -20.27
C TYR A 233 -18.39 19.91 -19.50
N PHE A 234 -17.43 19.24 -18.87
CA PHE A 234 -16.26 19.90 -18.27
C PHE A 234 -15.49 20.72 -19.32
N ASP A 235 -15.19 20.13 -20.48
CA ASP A 235 -14.47 20.80 -21.57
C ASP A 235 -15.26 21.97 -22.17
N LEU A 236 -16.60 21.91 -22.17
CA LEU A 236 -17.46 23.00 -22.61
C LEU A 236 -17.38 24.23 -21.69
N ILE A 237 -17.32 24.01 -20.38
CA ILE A 237 -17.36 25.13 -19.41
C ILE A 237 -15.99 25.62 -18.97
N LYS A 238 -14.93 24.81 -19.08
CA LYS A 238 -13.64 25.11 -18.41
C LYS A 238 -13.02 26.46 -18.78
N ASN A 239 -13.23 26.94 -20.00
CA ASN A 239 -12.72 28.25 -20.44
C ASN A 239 -13.60 29.44 -20.01
N ASN A 240 -14.84 29.16 -19.61
CA ASN A 240 -15.81 30.17 -19.19
C ASN A 240 -15.78 30.43 -17.68
N VAL A 241 -15.21 29.51 -16.89
CA VAL A 241 -15.01 29.68 -15.44
C VAL A 241 -13.87 30.66 -15.21
N GLN A 242 -14.18 31.84 -14.63
CA GLN A 242 -13.18 32.89 -14.40
C GLN A 242 -12.41 32.76 -13.10
N ASP A 243 -12.88 31.91 -12.19
CA ASP A 243 -12.31 31.70 -10.86
C ASP A 243 -10.83 31.26 -10.93
N GLN A 244 -10.00 31.87 -10.06
CA GLN A 244 -8.56 31.62 -10.06
C GLN A 244 -8.21 30.23 -9.48
N GLN A 245 -8.92 29.77 -8.45
CA GLN A 245 -8.73 28.45 -7.87
C GLN A 245 -9.00 27.36 -8.92
N PHE A 246 -10.07 27.52 -9.71
CA PHE A 246 -10.36 26.62 -10.82
C PHE A 246 -9.23 26.60 -11.87
N LYS A 247 -8.76 27.78 -12.29
CA LYS A 247 -7.69 27.92 -13.29
C LYS A 247 -6.37 27.32 -12.83
N ASP A 248 -6.03 27.46 -11.55
CA ASP A 248 -4.81 26.88 -10.98
C ASP A 248 -4.85 25.35 -10.95
N MET A 249 -6.05 24.76 -10.82
CA MET A 249 -6.23 23.31 -10.84
C MET A 249 -6.26 22.72 -12.26
N LEU A 250 -6.68 23.45 -13.30
CA LEU A 250 -6.82 22.95 -14.67
C LEU A 250 -5.58 22.20 -15.21
N PRO A 251 -4.33 22.69 -15.05
CA PRO A 251 -3.13 21.99 -15.55
C PRO A 251 -2.94 20.60 -14.94
N SER A 252 -3.43 20.37 -13.71
CA SER A 252 -3.30 19.09 -13.01
C SER A 252 -4.26 18.01 -13.55
N VAL A 253 -5.37 18.45 -14.16
CA VAL A 253 -6.35 17.57 -14.80
C VAL A 253 -5.88 17.08 -16.16
N ASP A 254 -5.32 17.97 -16.97
CA ASP A 254 -4.95 17.68 -18.36
C ASP A 254 -3.67 16.82 -18.50
N ARG A 255 -2.73 16.92 -17.55
CA ARG A 255 -1.42 16.24 -17.67
C ARG A 255 -1.38 14.79 -17.21
N VAL A 256 -2.18 14.41 -16.22
CA VAL A 256 -2.00 13.11 -15.52
C VAL A 256 -3.34 12.44 -15.25
N ALA A 257 -4.33 13.18 -14.77
CA ALA A 257 -5.59 12.60 -14.28
C ALA A 257 -6.42 11.92 -15.39
N PHE A 258 -6.59 12.56 -16.56
CA PHE A 258 -7.42 12.02 -17.64
C PHE A 258 -6.81 10.78 -18.33
N GLN A 259 -5.49 10.70 -18.46
CA GLN A 259 -4.80 9.52 -18.98
C GLN A 259 -4.83 8.36 -17.98
N VAL A 260 -4.63 8.63 -16.70
CA VAL A 260 -4.78 7.64 -15.62
C VAL A 260 -6.22 7.12 -15.59
N TYR A 261 -7.22 7.99 -15.73
CA TYR A 261 -8.65 7.63 -15.81
C TYR A 261 -8.95 6.68 -16.99
N ALA A 262 -8.48 7.04 -18.18
CA ALA A 262 -8.67 6.24 -19.40
C ALA A 262 -7.94 4.89 -19.32
N ASN A 263 -6.77 4.86 -18.69
CA ASN A 263 -6.02 3.62 -18.46
C ASN A 263 -6.72 2.74 -17.40
N PHE A 264 -7.18 3.31 -16.29
CA PHE A 264 -7.89 2.59 -15.24
C PHE A 264 -9.18 1.94 -15.75
N THR A 265 -10.06 2.73 -16.37
CA THR A 265 -11.31 2.23 -16.95
C THR A 265 -11.06 1.22 -18.07
N ARG A 266 -9.95 1.34 -18.81
CA ARG A 266 -9.55 0.33 -19.80
C ARG A 266 -9.07 -0.97 -19.15
N ILE A 267 -8.24 -0.90 -18.12
CA ILE A 267 -7.65 -2.05 -17.41
C ILE A 267 -8.75 -2.85 -16.69
N THR A 268 -9.65 -2.18 -15.97
CA THR A 268 -10.71 -2.84 -15.19
C THR A 268 -11.83 -3.39 -16.08
N ARG A 269 -12.14 -2.74 -17.21
CA ARG A 269 -13.25 -3.13 -18.09
C ARG A 269 -12.89 -4.11 -19.20
N ASN A 270 -11.70 -4.00 -19.81
CA ASN A 270 -11.35 -4.78 -21.01
C ASN A 270 -10.34 -5.91 -20.75
N GLY A 271 -9.63 -5.90 -19.61
CA GLY A 271 -8.56 -6.87 -19.32
C GLY A 271 -8.87 -7.84 -18.18
N LEU A 272 -9.51 -7.41 -17.10
CA LEU A 272 -9.54 -8.20 -15.86
C LEU A 272 -10.88 -8.87 -15.52
N ALA A 273 -12.00 -8.34 -16.05
CA ALA A 273 -13.33 -8.92 -15.84
C ALA A 273 -13.68 -10.05 -16.83
N HIS A 274 -12.93 -10.15 -17.92
CA HIS A 274 -12.91 -11.30 -18.82
C HIS A 274 -11.61 -12.07 -18.58
N PRO A 275 -11.57 -13.40 -18.74
CA PRO A 275 -10.32 -14.14 -18.66
C PRO A 275 -9.43 -13.67 -19.82
N SER A 276 -8.62 -12.64 -19.59
CA SER A 276 -7.55 -12.25 -20.49
C SER A 276 -6.28 -12.95 -20.03
N ASP A 277 -5.40 -13.23 -20.98
CA ASP A 277 -4.06 -13.77 -20.68
C ASP A 277 -3.13 -12.74 -20.01
N THR A 278 -3.63 -11.52 -19.72
CA THR A 278 -2.82 -10.44 -19.14
C THR A 278 -2.91 -10.50 -17.62
N LYS A 279 -1.92 -11.14 -17.00
CA LYS A 279 -1.70 -11.05 -15.55
C LYS A 279 -1.09 -9.69 -15.21
N MET A 280 -1.58 -9.07 -14.14
CA MET A 280 -1.01 -7.81 -13.66
C MET A 280 0.19 -8.12 -12.77
N GLU A 281 1.34 -7.56 -13.12
CA GLU A 281 2.52 -7.69 -12.28
C GLU A 281 2.38 -6.79 -11.05
N ARG A 282 2.95 -7.23 -9.93
CA ARG A 282 2.84 -6.51 -8.65
C ARG A 282 3.38 -5.08 -8.72
N ILE A 283 4.44 -4.88 -9.50
CA ILE A 283 5.03 -3.55 -9.74
C ILE A 283 4.10 -2.64 -10.55
N GLU A 284 3.31 -3.19 -11.46
CA GLU A 284 2.33 -2.42 -12.23
C GLU A 284 1.21 -1.93 -11.31
N VAL A 285 0.68 -2.83 -10.47
CA VAL A 285 -0.34 -2.48 -9.48
C VAL A 285 0.18 -1.48 -8.45
N LEU A 286 1.47 -1.55 -8.09
CA LEU A 286 2.12 -0.53 -7.27
C LEU A 286 2.06 0.85 -7.90
N MET A 287 2.55 0.98 -9.14
CA MET A 287 2.58 2.27 -9.84
C MET A 287 1.18 2.87 -9.95
N ILE A 288 0.18 2.00 -10.12
CA ILE A 288 -1.22 2.34 -10.09
C ILE A 288 -1.61 2.96 -8.72
N PHE A 289 -1.33 2.30 -7.59
CA PHE A 289 -1.58 2.86 -6.24
C PHE A 289 -0.90 4.22 -6.03
N ILE A 290 0.39 4.34 -6.39
CA ILE A 290 1.15 5.59 -6.21
C ILE A 290 0.48 6.76 -6.97
N SER A 291 0.07 6.51 -8.21
CA SER A 291 -0.61 7.52 -9.02
C SER A 291 -2.04 7.83 -8.53
N PHE A 292 -2.69 6.88 -7.85
CA PHE A 292 -4.09 6.98 -7.44
C PHE A 292 -4.32 8.05 -6.36
N ILE A 293 -3.36 8.27 -5.46
CA ILE A 293 -3.46 9.36 -4.45
C ILE A 293 -3.62 10.71 -5.15
N LYS A 294 -2.74 11.01 -6.11
CA LYS A 294 -2.77 12.29 -6.82
C LYS A 294 -4.03 12.41 -7.68
N PHE A 295 -4.50 11.30 -8.22
CA PHE A 295 -5.77 11.22 -8.93
C PHE A 295 -6.94 11.63 -8.02
N CYS A 296 -7.09 11.01 -6.84
CA CYS A 296 -8.14 11.36 -5.86
C CYS A 296 -8.07 12.83 -5.45
N GLN A 297 -6.87 13.32 -5.09
CA GLN A 297 -6.67 14.73 -4.72
C GLN A 297 -7.15 15.69 -5.81
N THR A 298 -6.84 15.37 -7.06
CA THR A 298 -7.25 16.19 -8.19
C THR A 298 -8.76 16.15 -8.37
N GLN A 299 -9.38 14.96 -8.37
CA GLN A 299 -10.83 14.86 -8.60
C GLN A 299 -11.64 15.53 -7.49
N TYR A 300 -11.26 15.31 -6.22
CA TYR A 300 -11.94 15.94 -5.08
C TYR A 300 -11.74 17.45 -5.04
N GLY A 301 -10.60 17.97 -5.50
CA GLY A 301 -10.43 19.42 -5.69
C GLY A 301 -11.49 20.03 -6.62
N PHE A 302 -11.83 19.34 -7.72
CA PHE A 302 -12.90 19.80 -8.62
C PHE A 302 -14.31 19.57 -8.04
N ILE A 303 -14.54 18.44 -7.36
CA ILE A 303 -15.81 18.18 -6.66
C ILE A 303 -16.08 19.30 -5.65
N ASP A 304 -15.12 19.59 -4.79
CA ASP A 304 -15.24 20.62 -3.76
C ASP A 304 -15.46 22.01 -4.36
N PHE A 305 -14.75 22.33 -5.44
CA PHE A 305 -14.95 23.58 -6.17
C PHE A 305 -16.39 23.69 -6.70
N PHE A 306 -16.88 22.66 -7.39
CA PHE A 306 -18.23 22.63 -7.96
C PHE A 306 -19.33 22.61 -6.90
N VAL A 307 -19.08 22.07 -5.71
CA VAL A 307 -20.04 22.10 -4.60
C VAL A 307 -20.09 23.46 -3.92
N SER A 308 -18.95 24.15 -3.81
CA SER A 308 -18.84 25.43 -3.10
C SER A 308 -19.23 26.67 -3.92
N HIS A 309 -19.22 26.57 -5.26
CA HIS A 309 -19.53 27.65 -6.20
C HIS A 309 -20.74 27.32 -7.09
#